data_AF-A0A3M0ZVT9-F1
#
_entry.id   AF-A0A3M0ZVT9-F1
#
_cell.length_a   1.000
_cell.length_b   1.000
_cell.length_c   1.000
_cell.angle_alpha   90.00
_cell.angle_beta   90.00
_cell.angle_gamma   90.00
#
_symmetry.space_group_name_H-M   'P 1'
#
loop_
_entity.id
_entity.type
_entity.pdbx_description
1 polymer ?
#
loop_
_entity_poly.entity_id
_entity_poly.type
_entity_poly.pdbx_seq_one_letter_code
_entity_poly.pdbx_strand_id
1 'polypeptide(L)'
;MKLRTTLMVIFSACGILSCSQYNISNNDPNISRGEALFRSRCIMCHDLPHPKRHYSYQWPNLVEIMQKRMIEKGLPPLTETERSAIISYLKVNSRNN
;
A
#
# COMPACT_ATOMS: atom_id res chain seq x y z
N MET A 1 -1.51 -27.70 59.24
CA MET A 1 -2.67 -26.93 58.75
C MET A 1 -2.17 -25.92 57.71
N LYS A 2 -2.56 -26.11 56.43
CA LYS A 2 -2.45 -25.20 55.26
C LYS A 2 -1.00 -24.85 54.82
N LEU A 3 -0.41 -25.44 53.78
CA LEU A 3 -0.75 -25.44 52.33
C LEU A 3 -0.97 -24.03 51.76
N ARG A 4 -0.05 -23.59 50.89
CA ARG A 4 -0.31 -22.81 49.65
C ARG A 4 1.02 -22.50 48.92
N THR A 5 1.44 -23.31 47.94
CA THR A 5 1.10 -23.29 46.50
C THR A 5 1.98 -22.32 45.70
N THR A 6 2.99 -22.91 45.06
CA THR A 6 3.62 -22.65 43.75
C THR A 6 2.88 -21.68 42.82
N LEU A 7 3.60 -20.72 42.21
CA LEU A 7 3.83 -20.67 40.74
C LEU A 7 4.51 -19.32 40.38
N MET A 8 5.77 -19.41 39.94
CA MET A 8 6.44 -18.35 39.19
C MET A 8 5.65 -18.13 37.90
N VAL A 9 4.95 -17.01 37.81
CA VAL A 9 4.32 -16.54 36.58
C VAL A 9 5.35 -15.71 35.84
N ILE A 10 6.23 -16.39 35.09
CA ILE A 10 7.06 -15.80 34.04
C ILE A 10 6.11 -15.53 32.87
N PHE A 11 5.48 -14.36 32.85
CA PHE A 11 4.68 -13.93 31.71
C PHE A 11 5.53 -13.12 30.74
N SER A 12 5.77 -13.77 29.59
CA SER A 12 5.79 -13.14 28.27
C SER A 12 6.97 -12.22 27.94
N ALA A 13 8.12 -12.85 27.68
CA ALA A 13 9.00 -12.35 26.64
C ALA A 13 8.60 -12.99 25.30
N CYS A 14 7.83 -12.28 24.47
CA CYS A 14 7.88 -12.44 23.02
C CYS A 14 7.29 -11.20 22.33
N GLY A 15 8.18 -10.37 21.81
CA GLY A 15 7.94 -9.49 20.67
C GLY A 15 6.85 -8.45 20.82
N ILE A 16 7.22 -7.25 21.29
CA ILE A 16 6.59 -6.04 20.75
C ILE A 16 6.95 -6.03 19.26
N LEU A 17 6.14 -6.69 18.44
CA LEU A 17 6.09 -6.44 17.00
C LEU A 17 5.44 -5.06 16.86
N SER A 18 6.15 -4.02 17.28
CA SER A 18 5.90 -2.68 16.78
C SER A 18 6.30 -2.75 15.32
N CYS A 19 5.35 -3.15 14.47
CA CYS A 19 5.32 -2.67 13.10
C CYS A 19 5.29 -1.14 13.26
N SER A 20 6.47 -0.52 13.29
CA SER A 20 6.64 0.92 13.30
C SER A 20 5.61 1.47 12.34
N GLN A 21 4.70 2.31 12.83
CA GLN A 21 3.80 3.07 11.99
C GLN A 21 4.71 3.95 11.14
N TYR A 22 5.12 3.42 9.99
CA TYR A 22 5.93 4.10 9.02
C TYR A 22 5.05 5.24 8.52
N ASN A 23 5.34 6.45 8.98
CA ASN A 23 4.68 7.65 8.50
C ASN A 23 5.06 7.78 7.03
N ILE A 24 4.18 7.32 6.14
CA ILE A 24 4.37 7.41 4.70
C ILE A 24 4.31 8.89 4.33
N SER A 25 5.48 9.51 4.25
CA SER A 25 5.67 10.89 3.81
C SER A 25 5.84 10.92 2.29
N ASN A 26 5.54 12.06 1.66
CA ASN A 26 5.81 12.30 0.24
C ASN A 26 7.29 12.13 -0.14
N ASN A 27 8.19 12.13 0.85
CA ASN A 27 9.63 11.93 0.67
C ASN A 27 10.08 10.47 0.76
N ASP A 28 9.17 9.50 0.94
CA ASP A 28 9.50 8.07 0.89
C ASP A 28 9.94 7.69 -0.54
N PRO A 29 11.13 7.08 -0.74
CA PRO A 29 11.59 6.60 -2.04
C PRO A 29 10.58 5.70 -2.76
N ASN A 30 9.77 4.92 -2.04
CA ASN A 30 8.71 4.10 -2.63
C ASN A 30 7.58 4.95 -3.22
N ILE A 31 7.27 6.10 -2.62
CA ILE A 31 6.26 7.03 -3.11
C ILE A 31 6.75 7.73 -4.37
N SER A 32 8.01 8.18 -4.39
CA SER A 32 8.62 8.75 -5.60
C SER A 32 8.66 7.73 -6.75
N ARG A 33 9.07 6.49 -6.46
CA ARG A 33 9.02 5.38 -7.43
C ARG A 33 7.59 5.11 -7.92
N GLY A 34 6.61 5.14 -7.01
CA GLY A 34 5.20 4.97 -7.31
C GLY A 34 4.67 6.04 -8.25
N GLU A 35 5.05 7.31 -8.08
CA GLU A 35 4.70 8.39 -9.00
C GLU A 35 5.26 8.15 -10.41
N ALA A 36 6.56 7.82 -10.51
CA ALA A 36 7.21 7.58 -11.79
C ALA A 36 6.57 6.41 -12.55
N LEU A 37 6.24 5.32 -11.81
CA LEU A 37 5.52 4.18 -12.37
C LEU A 37 4.10 4.53 -12.77
N PHE A 38 3.36 5.29 -11.96
CA PHE A 38 2.02 5.74 -12.32
C PHE A 38 2.03 6.55 -13.61
N ARG A 39 2.97 7.49 -13.76
CA ARG A 39 3.11 8.30 -14.96
C ARG A 39 3.48 7.49 -16.20
N SER A 40 4.43 6.57 -16.08
CA SER A 40 4.93 5.81 -17.22
C SER A 40 4.03 4.64 -17.62
N ARG A 41 3.40 3.95 -16.66
CA ARG A 41 2.59 2.76 -16.92
C ARG A 41 1.13 3.10 -17.23
N CYS A 42 0.54 4.08 -16.55
CA CYS A 42 -0.90 4.35 -16.64
C CYS A 42 -1.29 5.35 -17.74
N ILE A 43 -0.34 6.11 -18.31
CA ILE A 43 -0.60 7.02 -19.44
C ILE A 43 -0.77 6.29 -20.78
N MET A 44 -0.38 5.01 -20.83
CA MET A 44 -0.30 4.23 -22.08
C MET A 44 -1.64 4.03 -22.79
N CYS A 45 -2.77 4.21 -22.11
CA CYS A 45 -4.10 4.02 -22.67
C CYS A 45 -4.93 5.31 -22.77
N HIS A 46 -4.77 6.25 -21.82
CA HIS A 46 -5.51 7.50 -21.73
C HIS A 46 -4.81 8.43 -20.71
N ASP A 47 -5.32 9.67 -20.58
CA ASP A 47 -4.79 10.64 -19.60
C ASP A 47 -4.85 10.14 -18.16
N LEU A 48 -3.86 10.56 -17.36
CA LEU A 48 -3.75 10.14 -15.97
C LEU A 48 -4.88 10.73 -15.11
N PRO A 49 -5.61 9.91 -14.34
CA PRO A 49 -6.56 10.45 -13.36
C PRO A 49 -5.80 11.17 -12.26
N HIS A 50 -6.25 12.38 -11.90
CA HIS A 50 -5.67 13.11 -10.78
C HIS A 50 -5.85 12.31 -9.47
N PRO A 51 -4.82 12.12 -8.63
CA PRO A 51 -4.90 11.31 -7.39
C PRO A 51 -6.04 11.71 -6.44
N LYS A 52 -6.36 13.01 -6.36
CA LYS A 52 -7.50 13.54 -5.57
C LYS A 52 -8.89 13.27 -6.16
N ARG A 53 -9.03 12.59 -7.31
CA ARG A 53 -10.34 12.23 -7.88
C ARG A 53 -11.04 11.13 -7.06
N HIS A 54 -10.26 10.31 -6.36
CA HIS A 54 -10.76 9.18 -5.57
C HIS A 54 -10.20 9.20 -4.15
N TYR A 55 -10.92 8.57 -3.23
CA TYR A 55 -10.47 8.36 -1.86
C TYR A 55 -9.40 7.27 -1.77
N SER A 56 -8.56 7.32 -0.73
CA SER A 56 -7.44 6.38 -0.51
C SER A 56 -7.86 4.91 -0.61
N TYR A 57 -9.03 4.56 -0.05
CA TYR A 57 -9.52 3.18 -0.01
C TYR A 57 -10.03 2.67 -1.37
N GLN A 58 -10.29 3.56 -2.33
CA GLN A 58 -10.79 3.18 -3.66
C GLN A 58 -9.65 2.80 -4.62
N TRP A 59 -8.47 3.39 -4.43
CA TRP A 59 -7.34 3.24 -5.35
C TRP A 59 -6.87 1.79 -5.58
N PRO A 60 -6.80 0.89 -4.57
CA PRO A 60 -6.40 -0.49 -4.81
C PRO A 60 -7.27 -1.20 -5.86
N ASN A 61 -8.60 -1.06 -5.76
CA ASN A 61 -9.53 -1.67 -6.71
C ASN A 61 -9.46 -0.99 -8.09
N LEU A 62 -9.29 0.33 -8.13
CA LEU A 62 -9.17 1.06 -9.40
C LEU A 62 -7.90 0.66 -10.17
N VAL A 63 -6.77 0.48 -9.48
CA VAL A 63 -5.53 0.02 -10.11
C VAL A 63 -5.68 -1.41 -10.65
N GLU A 64 -6.42 -2.29 -9.95
CA GLU A 64 -6.73 -3.63 -10.46
C GLU A 64 -7.56 -3.57 -11.76
N ILE A 65 -8.58 -2.70 -11.81
CA ILE A 65 -9.39 -2.48 -13.01
C ILE A 65 -8.53 -1.94 -14.15
N MET A 66 -7.64 -0.98 -13.88
CA MET A 66 -6.72 -0.44 -14.89
C MET A 66 -5.79 -1.52 -15.43
N GLN A 67 -5.24 -2.39 -14.57
CA GLN A 67 -4.40 -3.50 -15.00
C GLN A 67 -5.17 -4.51 -15.88
N LYS A 68 -6.42 -4.84 -15.53
CA LYS A 68 -7.27 -5.69 -16.40
C LYS A 68 -7.42 -5.07 -17.79
N ARG A 69 -7.69 -3.76 -17.85
CA ARG A 69 -7.78 -3.01 -19.12
C ARG A 69 -6.45 -2.94 -19.88
N MET A 70 -5.31 -2.84 -19.18
CA MET A 70 -3.98 -2.92 -19.80
C MET A 70 -3.81 -4.25 -20.53
N ILE A 71 -4.16 -5.37 -19.88
CA ILE A 71 -4.07 -6.72 -20.46
C ILE A 71 -4.99 -6.85 -21.68
N GLU A 72 -6.23 -6.38 -21.58
CA GLU A 72 -7.19 -6.36 -22.71
C GLU A 72 -6.68 -5.56 -23.92
N LYS A 73 -5.82 -4.56 -23.69
CA LYS A 73 -5.15 -3.77 -24.73
C LYS A 73 -3.82 -4.35 -25.19
N GLY A 74 -3.44 -5.54 -24.72
CA GLY A 74 -2.19 -6.20 -25.08
C GLY A 74 -0.94 -5.60 -24.42
N LEU A 75 -1.11 -4.77 -23.39
CA LEU A 75 0.01 -4.22 -22.62
C LEU A 75 0.46 -5.22 -21.54
N PRO A 76 1.76 -5.26 -21.22
CA PRO A 76 2.25 -6.13 -20.16
C PRO A 76 1.65 -5.71 -18.81
N PRO A 77 1.20 -6.68 -17.97
CA PRO A 77 0.65 -6.38 -16.66
C PRO A 77 1.69 -5.71 -15.75
N LEU A 78 1.21 -5.05 -14.69
CA LEU A 78 2.09 -4.58 -13.63
C LEU A 78 2.61 -5.79 -12.83
N THR A 79 3.88 -5.75 -12.47
CA THR A 79 4.41 -6.62 -11.41
C THR A 79 3.80 -6.25 -10.06
N GLU A 80 3.83 -7.17 -9.11
CA GLU A 80 3.28 -6.90 -7.77
C GLU A 80 3.99 -5.73 -7.08
N THR A 81 5.31 -5.61 -7.25
CA THR A 81 6.09 -4.49 -6.71
C THR A 81 5.71 -3.16 -7.35
N GLU A 82 5.50 -3.12 -8.68
CA GLU A 82 5.05 -1.90 -9.34
C GLU A 82 3.65 -1.50 -8.89
N ARG A 83 2.73 -2.46 -8.85
CA ARG A 83 1.34 -2.25 -8.43
C ARG A 83 1.28 -1.70 -7.01
N SER A 84 2.04 -2.28 -6.08
CA SER A 84 2.12 -1.83 -4.70
C SER A 84 2.69 -0.40 -4.58
N ALA A 85 3.76 -0.08 -5.30
CA ALA A 85 4.35 1.26 -5.30
C ALA A 85 3.36 2.32 -5.84
N ILE A 86 2.68 2.03 -6.95
CA ILE A 86 1.63 2.91 -7.52
C ILE A 86 0.50 3.13 -6.51
N ILE A 87 -0.01 2.07 -5.87
CA ILE A 87 -1.09 2.18 -4.88
C ILE A 87 -0.65 3.02 -3.68
N SER A 88 0.59 2.85 -3.19
CA SER A 88 1.13 3.65 -2.08
C SER A 88 1.17 5.13 -2.44
N TYR A 89 1.70 5.48 -3.62
CA TYR A 89 1.69 6.85 -4.13
C TYR A 89 0.26 7.44 -4.20
N LEU A 90 -0.66 6.69 -4.79
CA LEU A 90 -2.04 7.14 -4.97
C LEU A 90 -2.78 7.34 -3.64
N LYS A 91 -2.54 6.47 -2.64
CA LYS A 91 -3.14 6.60 -1.31
C LYS A 91 -2.69 7.87 -0.60
N VAL A 92 -1.38 8.15 -0.58
CA VAL A 92 -0.82 9.35 0.06
C VAL A 92 -1.33 10.64 -0.60
N ASN A 93 -1.53 10.61 -1.91
CA ASN A 93 -1.95 11.79 -2.69
C ASN A 93 -3.47 11.83 -2.96
N SER A 94 -4.24 10.94 -2.34
CA SER A 94 -5.68 10.78 -2.56
C SER A 94 -6.51 11.93 -1.99
N ARG A 95 -7.82 11.92 -2.26
CA ARG A 95 -8.76 12.80 -1.57
C ARG A 95 -8.79 12.44 -0.09
N ASN A 96 -8.69 13.45 0.77
CA ASN A 96 -8.92 13.31 2.21
C ASN A 96 -10.35 12.80 2.45
N ASN A 97 -10.51 11.84 3.36
CA ASN A 97 -11.82 11.37 3.82
C ASN A 97 -12.53 12.46 4.62
#